data_AF-A0A0M4SAZ0-F1
#
_entry.id   AF-A0A0M4SAZ0-F1
#
_cell.length_a   1.000
_cell.length_b   1.000
_cell.length_c   1.000
_cell.angle_alpha   90.00
_cell.angle_beta   90.00
_cell.angle_gamma   90.00
#
_symmetry.space_group_name_H-M   'P 1'
#
loop_
_entity.id
_entity.type
_entity.pdbx_description
1 polymer ?
#
loop_
_entity_poly.entity_id
_entity_poly.type
_entity_poly.pdbx_seq_one_letter_code
_entity_poly.pdbx_strand_id
1 'polypeptide(L)'
;MEDKFVLFSNQHFITMGIGFFSCILLVFLGFFTEKKAAFAKIIAIIVLGVKIAELSFRHYYYRETVAQLLPLHLCPIVIILSIFMMFFHSEVLFQPVYFWSIGAFFAILMPDIRDGMSNFASQSFFITHFFILFSTVYAFVHFRFRPTKSGFIYSFLMLVILAFIMYFINNRLGTNYLYVNHPPVTKSLVDFMGPWPYYIFSLAGIDIAISFFMYLPFRRNKKSKYGSWRSY
;
A
#
# COMPACT_ATOMS: atom_id res chain seq x y z
N MET A 1 5.72 29.28 9.02
CA MET A 1 5.12 28.86 7.75
C MET A 1 5.55 27.42 7.53
N GLU A 2 4.64 26.46 7.52
CA GLU A 2 4.99 25.09 7.15
C GLU A 2 5.47 25.09 5.69
N ASP A 3 6.55 24.38 5.41
CA ASP A 3 7.07 24.22 4.06
C ASP A 3 6.07 23.41 3.22
N LYS A 4 6.00 23.69 1.92
CA LYS A 4 5.18 22.90 0.98
C LYS A 4 6.03 21.80 0.38
N PHE A 5 5.42 20.66 0.09
CA PHE A 5 6.12 19.60 -0.63
C PHE A 5 6.44 20.03 -2.06
N VAL A 6 7.67 19.73 -2.50
CA VAL A 6 8.12 19.94 -3.88
C VAL A 6 8.59 18.62 -4.45
N LEU A 7 7.88 18.16 -5.48
CA LEU A 7 8.17 16.92 -6.20
C LEU A 7 9.57 16.96 -6.81
N PHE A 8 10.34 15.88 -6.62
CA PHE A 8 11.72 15.74 -7.08
C PHE A 8 12.70 16.82 -6.57
N SER A 9 12.41 17.42 -5.41
CA SER A 9 13.39 18.24 -4.69
C SER A 9 14.47 17.38 -4.02
N ASN A 10 15.57 18.00 -3.58
CA ASN A 10 16.61 17.32 -2.79
C ASN A 10 16.04 16.64 -1.54
N GLN A 11 15.10 17.29 -0.85
CA GLN A 11 14.43 16.70 0.32
C GLN A 11 13.66 15.43 -0.07
N HIS A 12 12.92 15.46 -1.20
CA HIS A 12 12.22 14.28 -1.69
C HIS A 12 13.18 13.13 -2.00
N PHE A 13 14.28 13.38 -2.72
CA PHE A 13 15.27 12.36 -3.02
C PHE A 13 15.96 11.79 -1.78
N ILE A 14 16.29 12.64 -0.80
CA ILE A 14 16.86 12.21 0.49
C ILE A 14 15.87 11.30 1.24
N THR A 15 14.59 11.71 1.33
CA THR A 15 13.55 10.90 1.99
C THR A 15 13.38 9.54 1.31
N MET A 16 13.35 9.51 -0.02
CA MET A 16 13.31 8.24 -0.76
C MET A 16 14.55 7.38 -0.48
N GLY A 17 15.74 7.97 -0.53
CA GLY A 17 17.00 7.27 -0.25
C GLY A 17 17.04 6.66 1.14
N ILE A 18 16.65 7.42 2.16
CA ILE A 18 16.53 6.93 3.54
C ILE A 18 15.51 5.78 3.61
N GLY A 19 14.32 5.95 3.04
CA GLY A 19 13.28 4.92 3.09
C GLY A 19 13.67 3.61 2.41
N PHE A 20 14.26 3.66 1.21
CA PHE A 20 14.76 2.47 0.52
C PHE A 20 15.91 1.82 1.30
N PHE A 21 16.85 2.62 1.81
CA PHE A 21 17.94 2.11 2.65
C PHE A 21 17.41 1.43 3.91
N SER A 22 16.46 2.05 4.63
CA SER A 22 15.82 1.46 5.80
C SER A 22 15.09 0.16 5.47
N CYS A 23 14.37 0.08 4.34
CA CYS A 23 13.72 -1.16 3.92
C CYS A 23 14.74 -2.28 3.66
N ILE A 24 15.81 -1.98 2.93
CA ILE A 24 16.88 -2.95 2.63
C ILE A 24 17.55 -3.39 3.93
N LEU A 25 17.89 -2.46 4.81
CA LEU A 25 18.50 -2.74 6.10
C LEU A 25 17.60 -3.62 6.98
N LEU A 26 16.31 -3.30 7.11
CA LEU A 26 15.39 -4.09 7.93
C LEU A 26 15.17 -5.49 7.36
N VAL A 27 15.09 -5.64 6.03
CA VAL A 27 15.04 -6.97 5.39
C VAL A 27 16.34 -7.72 5.64
N PHE A 28 17.49 -7.06 5.56
CA PHE A 28 18.80 -7.65 5.81
C PHE A 28 18.96 -8.11 7.27
N LEU A 29 18.55 -7.28 8.24
CA LEU A 29 18.55 -7.62 9.66
C LEU A 29 17.69 -8.85 9.97
N GLY A 30 16.66 -9.11 9.16
CA GLY A 30 15.86 -10.34 9.23
C GLY A 30 16.66 -11.64 9.05
N PHE A 31 17.85 -11.59 8.44
CA PHE A 31 18.74 -12.77 8.32
C PHE A 31 19.51 -13.08 9.60
N PHE A 32 19.67 -12.11 10.51
CA PHE A 32 20.42 -12.27 11.76
C PHE A 32 19.54 -12.61 12.96
N THR A 33 18.22 -12.75 12.74
CA THR A 33 17.28 -13.13 13.78
C THR A 33 16.60 -14.46 13.46
N GLU A 34 16.62 -15.36 14.44
CA GLU A 34 15.83 -16.59 14.38
C GLU A 34 14.34 -16.30 14.62
N LYS A 35 14.00 -15.15 15.25
CA LYS A 35 12.63 -14.76 15.61
C LYS A 35 11.99 -13.86 14.54
N LYS A 36 12.04 -14.29 13.27
CA LYS A 36 11.51 -13.53 12.11
C LYS A 36 10.07 -13.07 12.29
N ALA A 37 9.24 -13.97 12.85
CA ALA A 37 7.85 -13.69 13.15
C ALA A 37 7.65 -12.55 14.16
N ALA A 38 8.45 -12.53 15.23
CA ALA A 38 8.38 -11.49 16.24
C ALA A 38 8.87 -10.15 15.69
N PHE A 39 9.96 -10.17 14.89
CA PHE A 39 10.48 -8.98 14.23
C PHE A 39 9.44 -8.32 13.31
N ALA A 40 8.78 -9.12 12.47
CA ALA A 40 7.71 -8.63 11.59
C ALA A 40 6.52 -8.04 12.39
N LYS A 41 6.10 -8.70 13.48
CA LYS A 41 5.03 -8.21 14.37
C LYS A 41 5.39 -6.88 15.02
N ILE A 42 6.61 -6.74 15.53
CA ILE A 42 7.08 -5.49 16.17
C ILE A 42 7.01 -4.33 15.18
N ILE A 43 7.52 -4.51 13.96
CA ILE A 43 7.47 -3.46 12.93
C ILE A 43 6.01 -3.13 12.57
N ALA A 44 5.15 -4.16 12.44
CA ALA A 44 3.74 -3.94 12.15
C ALA A 44 3.02 -3.16 13.28
N ILE A 45 3.35 -3.41 14.55
CA ILE A 45 2.83 -2.65 15.71
C ILE A 45 3.30 -1.20 15.65
N ILE A 46 4.59 -0.97 15.38
CA ILE A 46 5.15 0.38 15.28
C ILE A 46 4.44 1.17 14.19
N VAL A 47 4.27 0.57 13.00
CA VAL A 47 3.59 1.24 11.87
C VAL A 47 2.10 1.45 12.14
N LEU A 48 1.42 0.52 12.81
CA LEU A 48 0.05 0.72 13.28
C LEU A 48 -0.03 1.93 14.22
N GLY A 49 0.92 2.05 15.15
CA GLY A 49 1.04 3.21 16.05
C GLY A 49 1.25 4.52 15.28
N VAL A 50 2.17 4.54 14.31
CA VAL A 50 2.40 5.70 13.42
C VAL A 50 1.12 6.07 12.68
N LYS A 51 0.36 5.10 12.17
CA LYS A 51 -0.88 5.36 11.44
C LYS A 51 -1.98 5.92 12.35
N ILE A 52 -2.16 5.36 13.54
CA ILE A 52 -3.12 5.89 14.54
C ILE A 52 -2.75 7.30 14.97
N ALA A 53 -1.45 7.56 15.19
CA ALA A 53 -0.96 8.89 15.51
C ALA A 53 -1.21 9.88 14.37
N GLU A 54 -1.02 9.48 13.11
CA GLU A 54 -1.29 10.35 11.95
C GLU A 54 -2.79 10.64 11.79
N LEU A 55 -3.67 9.66 11.97
CA LEU A 55 -5.11 9.90 11.95
C LEU A 55 -5.53 10.87 13.05
N SER A 56 -4.99 10.70 14.26
CA SER A 56 -5.20 11.64 15.37
C SER A 56 -4.69 13.04 15.01
N PHE A 57 -3.46 13.14 14.49
CA PHE A 57 -2.86 14.41 14.09
C PHE A 57 -3.72 15.14 13.06
N ARG A 58 -4.17 14.45 12.00
CA ARG A 58 -5.01 15.05 10.95
C ARG A 58 -6.38 15.48 11.48
N HIS A 59 -6.97 14.69 12.39
CA HIS A 59 -8.23 15.08 13.03
C HIS A 59 -8.09 16.35 13.87
N TYR A 60 -7.08 16.42 14.73
CA TYR A 60 -6.92 17.55 15.65
C TYR A 60 -6.34 18.81 14.98
N TYR A 61 -5.37 18.64 14.08
CA TYR A 61 -4.64 19.74 13.45
C TYR A 61 -5.32 20.22 12.17
N TYR A 62 -5.67 19.34 11.24
CA TYR A 62 -6.34 19.72 9.98
C TYR A 62 -7.87 19.79 10.08
N ARG A 63 -8.46 19.39 11.22
CA ARG A 63 -9.92 19.36 11.42
C ARG A 63 -10.64 18.50 10.39
N GLU A 64 -9.97 17.47 9.89
CA GLU A 64 -10.59 16.52 8.98
C GLU A 64 -11.70 15.73 9.68
N THR A 65 -12.79 15.54 8.95
CA THR A 65 -13.95 14.79 9.42
C THR A 65 -13.65 13.29 9.52
N VAL A 66 -14.44 12.57 10.32
CA VAL A 66 -14.30 11.11 10.44
C VAL A 66 -14.42 10.43 9.08
N ALA A 67 -15.33 10.90 8.20
CA ALA A 67 -15.46 10.39 6.85
C ALA A 67 -14.13 10.52 6.07
N GLN A 68 -13.48 11.69 6.08
CA GLN A 68 -12.21 11.87 5.38
C GLN A 68 -11.06 10.99 5.92
N LEU A 69 -11.16 10.55 7.17
CA LEU A 69 -10.15 9.74 7.85
C LEU A 69 -10.39 8.23 7.75
N LEU A 70 -11.55 7.78 7.25
CA LEU A 70 -11.82 6.35 7.09
C LEU A 70 -10.77 5.73 6.14
N PRO A 71 -10.19 4.56 6.48
CA PRO A 71 -9.11 3.93 5.71
C PRO A 71 -9.67 3.19 4.49
N LEU A 72 -10.51 3.84 3.69
CA LEU A 72 -11.24 3.26 2.57
C LEU A 72 -10.57 3.53 1.21
N HIS A 73 -9.49 4.31 1.18
CA HIS A 73 -8.60 4.37 0.02
C HIS A 73 -7.72 3.10 -0.07
N LEU A 74 -7.20 2.81 -1.27
CA LEU A 74 -6.46 1.58 -1.54
C LEU A 74 -5.19 1.45 -0.68
N CYS A 75 -4.33 2.48 -0.59
CA CYS A 75 -3.10 2.40 0.22
C CYS A 75 -3.39 2.16 1.71
N PRO A 76 -4.32 2.89 2.38
CA PRO A 76 -4.76 2.55 3.74
C PRO A 76 -5.25 1.10 3.90
N ILE A 77 -6.04 0.59 2.96
CA ILE A 77 -6.46 -0.83 2.97
C ILE A 77 -5.23 -1.74 2.89
N VAL A 78 -4.30 -1.47 1.98
CA VAL A 78 -3.08 -2.27 1.82
C VAL A 78 -2.21 -2.23 3.08
N ILE A 79 -2.09 -1.08 3.76
CA ILE A 79 -1.36 -0.97 5.05
C ILE A 79 -1.98 -1.91 6.08
N ILE A 80 -3.31 -1.92 6.22
CA ILE A 80 -4.03 -2.82 7.14
C ILE A 80 -3.79 -4.29 6.76
N LEU A 81 -3.90 -4.63 5.48
CA LEU A 81 -3.63 -5.98 4.99
C LEU A 81 -2.17 -6.39 5.24
N SER A 82 -1.20 -5.49 5.06
CA SER A 82 0.22 -5.72 5.35
C SER A 82 0.45 -5.97 6.84
N ILE A 83 -0.19 -5.19 7.72
CA ILE A 83 -0.14 -5.40 9.18
C ILE A 83 -0.67 -6.80 9.51
N PHE A 84 -1.87 -7.14 9.06
CA PHE A 84 -2.45 -8.47 9.33
C PHE A 84 -1.66 -9.62 8.69
N MET A 85 -1.12 -9.43 7.50
CA MET A 85 -0.22 -10.39 6.86
C MET A 85 1.00 -10.67 7.75
N MET A 86 1.65 -9.62 8.27
CA MET A 86 2.84 -9.74 9.12
C MET A 86 2.52 -10.35 10.49
N PHE A 87 1.34 -10.04 11.04
CA PHE A 87 0.88 -10.62 12.30
C PHE A 87 0.53 -12.09 12.20
N PHE A 88 -0.30 -12.44 11.22
CA PHE A 88 -0.86 -13.78 11.08
C PHE A 88 -0.04 -14.68 10.18
N HIS A 89 1.01 -14.18 9.51
CA HIS A 89 1.81 -14.97 8.57
C HIS A 89 0.92 -15.59 7.48
N SER A 90 0.03 -14.77 6.92
CA SER A 90 -0.99 -15.25 5.99
C SER A 90 -0.54 -15.09 4.54
N GLU A 91 -0.29 -16.20 3.86
CA GLU A 91 -0.01 -16.23 2.42
C GLU A 91 -1.24 -15.78 1.59
N VAL A 92 -2.45 -15.89 2.15
CA VAL A 92 -3.69 -15.36 1.53
C VAL A 92 -3.62 -13.84 1.45
N LEU A 93 -3.30 -13.18 2.56
CA LEU A 93 -3.18 -11.71 2.63
C LEU A 93 -1.97 -11.19 1.85
N PHE A 94 -0.93 -12.02 1.73
CA PHE A 94 0.23 -11.70 0.90
C PHE A 94 -0.12 -11.49 -0.57
N GLN A 95 -1.10 -12.22 -1.13
CA GLN A 95 -1.43 -12.08 -2.56
C GLN A 95 -1.86 -10.63 -2.92
N PRO A 96 -2.90 -10.03 -2.31
CA PRO A 96 -3.28 -8.65 -2.61
C PRO A 96 -2.19 -7.64 -2.21
N VAL A 97 -1.51 -7.84 -1.08
CA VAL A 97 -0.39 -6.95 -0.68
C VAL A 97 0.71 -6.95 -1.73
N TYR A 98 1.07 -8.12 -2.26
CA TYR A 98 2.09 -8.25 -3.30
C TYR A 98 1.68 -7.53 -4.58
N PHE A 99 0.51 -7.83 -5.15
CA PHE A 99 0.10 -7.25 -6.43
C PHE A 99 -0.17 -5.74 -6.33
N TRP A 100 -0.70 -5.25 -5.20
CA TRP A 100 -0.97 -3.82 -5.02
C TRP A 100 0.22 -3.02 -4.51
N SER A 101 1.33 -3.67 -4.11
CA SER A 101 2.54 -3.00 -3.63
C SER A 101 3.15 -2.05 -4.66
N ILE A 102 2.94 -2.30 -5.95
CA ILE A 102 3.40 -1.42 -7.02
C ILE A 102 2.75 -0.03 -6.96
N GLY A 103 1.50 0.05 -6.49
CA GLY A 103 0.82 1.32 -6.24
C GLY A 103 1.54 2.13 -5.16
N ALA A 104 2.04 1.46 -4.11
CA ALA A 104 2.83 2.12 -3.07
C ALA A 104 4.18 2.62 -3.60
N PHE A 105 4.82 1.87 -4.51
CA PHE A 105 6.04 2.32 -5.18
C PHE A 105 5.79 3.61 -5.99
N PHE A 106 4.73 3.66 -6.79
CA PHE A 106 4.37 4.88 -7.52
C PHE A 106 3.98 6.03 -6.59
N ALA A 107 3.29 5.76 -5.49
CA ALA A 107 2.96 6.76 -4.49
C ALA A 107 4.20 7.34 -3.78
N ILE A 108 5.29 6.58 -3.67
CA ILE A 108 6.58 7.09 -3.17
C ILE A 108 7.27 7.97 -4.23
N LEU A 109 7.21 7.59 -5.51
CA LEU A 109 7.85 8.36 -6.58
C LEU A 109 7.10 9.65 -6.93
N MET A 110 5.77 9.62 -6.89
CA MET A 110 4.88 10.71 -7.24
C MET A 110 3.82 10.90 -6.14
N PRO A 111 4.25 11.30 -4.93
CA PRO A 111 3.34 11.43 -3.79
C PRO A 111 2.37 12.58 -4.00
N ASP A 112 1.12 12.33 -3.65
CA ASP A 112 0.07 13.37 -3.58
C ASP A 112 -0.03 13.87 -2.13
N ILE A 113 0.98 14.63 -1.71
CA ILE A 113 1.05 15.26 -0.39
C ILE A 113 1.18 16.78 -0.53
N ARG A 114 0.51 17.51 0.38
CA ARG A 114 0.48 18.98 0.37
C ARG A 114 1.65 19.58 1.14
N ASP A 115 1.89 19.05 2.32
CA ASP A 115 2.78 19.66 3.32
C ASP A 115 4.19 19.06 3.19
N GLY A 116 5.21 19.84 3.51
CA GLY A 116 6.61 19.48 3.33
C GLY A 116 7.10 18.39 4.29
N MET A 117 8.38 18.06 4.23
CA MET A 117 8.94 16.92 4.97
C MET A 117 9.02 17.15 6.49
N SER A 118 8.91 18.40 6.95
CA SER A 118 8.82 18.71 8.38
C SER A 118 7.48 18.29 9.00
N ASN A 119 6.44 18.14 8.18
CA ASN A 119 5.10 17.82 8.63
C ASN A 119 4.94 16.31 8.92
N PHE A 120 4.33 16.00 10.07
CA PHE A 120 4.16 14.63 10.52
C PHE A 120 3.27 13.77 9.59
N ALA A 121 2.24 14.34 8.96
CA ALA A 121 1.40 13.62 8.00
C ALA A 121 2.22 13.18 6.78
N SER A 122 3.11 14.04 6.29
CA SER A 122 4.02 13.74 5.18
C SER A 122 5.05 12.68 5.55
N GLN A 123 5.63 12.74 6.75
CA GLN A 123 6.53 11.70 7.25
C GLN A 123 5.81 10.34 7.39
N SER A 124 4.62 10.34 7.99
CA SER A 124 3.79 9.14 8.14
C SER A 124 3.39 8.54 6.78
N PHE A 125 3.09 9.37 5.78
CA PHE A 125 2.86 8.92 4.42
C PHE A 125 4.05 8.10 3.91
N PHE A 126 5.28 8.61 3.95
CA PHE A 126 6.44 7.86 3.48
C PHE A 126 6.69 6.60 4.31
N ILE A 127 6.65 6.69 5.65
CA ILE A 127 6.86 5.54 6.54
C ILE A 127 5.90 4.41 6.21
N THR A 128 4.61 4.72 6.06
CA THR A 128 3.58 3.69 5.82
C THR A 128 3.63 3.13 4.40
N HIS A 129 4.02 3.91 3.38
CA HIS A 129 4.19 3.39 2.02
C HIS A 129 5.45 2.53 1.88
N PHE A 130 6.57 2.94 2.50
CA PHE A 130 7.76 2.09 2.60
C PHE A 130 7.48 0.82 3.39
N PHE A 131 6.60 0.86 4.40
CA PHE A 131 6.16 -0.35 5.09
C PHE A 131 5.42 -1.34 4.18
N ILE A 132 4.63 -0.89 3.20
CA ILE A 132 4.02 -1.79 2.21
C ILE A 132 5.11 -2.53 1.41
N LEU A 133 6.12 -1.80 0.92
CA LEU A 133 7.23 -2.41 0.17
C LEU A 133 8.05 -3.35 1.06
N PHE A 134 8.42 -2.90 2.26
CA PHE A 134 9.12 -3.71 3.27
C PHE A 134 8.36 -5.00 3.57
N SER A 135 7.08 -4.91 3.95
CA SER A 135 6.28 -6.08 4.34
C SER A 135 6.14 -7.08 3.20
N THR A 136 5.97 -6.60 1.97
CA THR A 136 5.94 -7.43 0.76
C THR A 136 7.25 -8.18 0.56
N VAL A 137 8.38 -7.47 0.57
CA VAL A 137 9.70 -8.07 0.36
C VAL A 137 10.08 -8.98 1.52
N TYR A 138 9.78 -8.59 2.76
CA TYR A 138 10.06 -9.37 3.96
C TYR A 138 9.29 -10.70 3.94
N ALA A 139 7.99 -10.67 3.65
CA ALA A 139 7.19 -11.89 3.51
C ALA A 139 7.71 -12.79 2.37
N PHE A 140 8.10 -12.19 1.24
CA PHE A 140 8.67 -12.94 0.13
C PHE A 140 10.02 -13.59 0.47
N VAL A 141 10.92 -12.88 1.14
CA VAL A 141 12.28 -13.35 1.45
C VAL A 141 12.30 -14.29 2.65
N HIS A 142 11.69 -13.87 3.76
CA HIS A 142 11.80 -14.53 5.06
C HIS A 142 10.68 -15.53 5.34
N PHE A 143 9.44 -15.22 4.95
CA PHE A 143 8.32 -16.17 5.08
C PHE A 143 8.20 -17.09 3.86
N ARG A 144 8.99 -16.84 2.82
CA ARG A 144 9.03 -17.63 1.58
C ARG A 144 7.69 -17.68 0.84
N PHE A 145 6.82 -16.70 1.06
CA PHE A 145 5.55 -16.60 0.33
C PHE A 145 5.81 -16.32 -1.15
N ARG A 146 4.91 -16.82 -2.00
CA ARG A 146 5.04 -16.70 -3.46
C ARG A 146 3.74 -16.21 -4.07
N PRO A 147 3.80 -15.32 -5.07
CA PRO A 147 2.61 -14.91 -5.79
C PRO A 147 2.11 -16.08 -6.64
N THR A 148 0.79 -16.24 -6.69
CA THR A 148 0.11 -17.34 -7.38
C THR A 148 -0.82 -16.81 -8.46
N LYS A 149 -1.15 -17.65 -9.46
CA LYS A 149 -2.15 -17.29 -10.48
C LYS A 149 -3.52 -17.00 -9.85
N SER A 150 -3.92 -17.84 -8.88
CA SER A 150 -5.14 -17.64 -8.10
C SER A 150 -5.08 -16.33 -7.33
N GLY A 151 -3.95 -16.03 -6.69
CA GLY A 151 -3.73 -14.77 -5.99
C GLY A 151 -3.90 -13.56 -6.89
N PHE A 152 -3.30 -13.57 -8.08
CA PHE A 152 -3.49 -12.52 -9.09
C PHE A 152 -4.98 -12.30 -9.41
N ILE A 153 -5.71 -13.38 -9.73
CA ILE A 153 -7.13 -13.29 -10.09
C ILE A 153 -7.96 -12.79 -8.90
N TYR A 154 -7.73 -13.32 -7.69
CA TYR A 154 -8.46 -12.92 -6.50
C TYR A 154 -8.16 -11.49 -6.07
N SER A 155 -6.91 -11.03 -6.18
CA SER A 155 -6.54 -9.65 -5.92
C SER A 155 -7.24 -8.70 -6.88
N PHE A 156 -7.27 -9.02 -8.17
CA PHE A 156 -8.02 -8.22 -9.15
C PHE A 156 -9.53 -8.19 -8.84
N LEU A 157 -10.15 -9.35 -8.59
CA LEU A 157 -11.58 -9.42 -8.26
C LEU A 157 -11.89 -8.67 -6.95
N MET A 158 -11.02 -8.77 -5.95
CA MET A 158 -11.15 -8.01 -4.71
C MET A 158 -11.09 -6.51 -4.96
N LEU A 159 -10.20 -6.03 -5.84
CA LEU A 159 -10.14 -4.62 -6.21
C LEU A 159 -11.44 -4.15 -6.89
N VAL A 160 -11.97 -4.95 -7.81
CA VAL A 160 -13.25 -4.65 -8.49
C VAL A 160 -14.41 -4.59 -7.50
N ILE A 161 -14.50 -5.56 -6.59
CA ILE A 161 -15.53 -5.58 -5.53
C ILE A 161 -15.39 -4.36 -4.61
N LEU A 162 -14.16 -4.02 -4.21
CA LEU A 162 -13.89 -2.82 -3.41
C LEU A 162 -14.34 -1.56 -4.16
N ALA A 163 -13.97 -1.39 -5.42
CA ALA A 163 -14.37 -0.25 -6.23
C ALA A 163 -15.90 -0.13 -6.34
N PHE A 164 -16.59 -1.25 -6.58
CA PHE A 164 -18.06 -1.29 -6.63
C PHE A 164 -18.69 -0.88 -5.29
N ILE A 165 -18.20 -1.41 -4.17
CA ILE A 165 -18.68 -1.03 -2.83
C ILE A 165 -18.43 0.46 -2.56
N MET A 166 -17.23 0.96 -2.89
CA MET A 166 -16.85 2.35 -2.66
C MET A 166 -17.72 3.31 -3.46
N TYR A 167 -18.16 2.95 -4.67
CA TYR A 167 -19.09 3.77 -5.45
C TYR A 167 -20.36 4.14 -4.65
N PHE A 168 -20.97 3.17 -3.97
CA PHE A 168 -22.17 3.41 -3.15
C PHE A 168 -21.85 4.13 -1.84
N ILE A 169 -20.73 3.80 -1.19
CA ILE A 169 -20.30 4.48 0.04
C ILE A 169 -20.06 5.97 -0.24
N ASN A 170 -19.37 6.28 -1.33
CA ASN A 170 -19.08 7.64 -1.78
C ASN A 170 -20.35 8.46 -2.00
N ASN A 171 -21.34 7.88 -2.69
CA ASN A 171 -22.63 8.54 -2.91
C ASN A 171 -23.38 8.84 -1.60
N ARG A 172 -23.22 8.01 -0.56
CA ARG A 172 -23.87 8.20 0.75
C ARG A 172 -23.12 9.18 1.65
N LEU A 173 -21.79 9.19 1.60
CA LEU A 173 -20.94 9.99 2.50
C LEU A 173 -20.48 11.31 1.87
N GLY A 174 -20.75 11.53 0.58
CA GLY A 174 -20.21 12.69 -0.15
C GLY A 174 -18.69 12.64 -0.31
N THR A 175 -18.11 11.44 -0.34
CA THR A 175 -16.66 11.19 -0.45
C THR A 175 -16.29 10.69 -1.84
N ASN A 176 -15.00 10.45 -2.09
CA ASN A 176 -14.53 9.85 -3.34
C ASN A 176 -13.36 8.87 -3.11
N TYR A 177 -13.57 7.85 -2.26
CA TYR A 177 -12.60 6.77 -2.06
C TYR A 177 -12.34 6.02 -3.36
N LEU A 178 -11.10 5.54 -3.50
CA LEU A 178 -10.59 4.88 -4.72
C LEU A 178 -10.69 5.75 -5.99
N TYR A 179 -11.14 7.00 -5.89
CA TYR A 179 -11.46 7.86 -7.03
C TYR A 179 -12.38 7.18 -8.04
N VAL A 180 -13.40 6.43 -7.57
CA VAL A 180 -14.30 5.64 -8.44
C VAL A 180 -15.52 6.42 -8.91
N ASN A 181 -15.92 7.50 -8.22
CA ASN A 181 -17.08 8.32 -8.62
C ASN A 181 -16.69 9.43 -9.59
N HIS A 182 -15.47 9.94 -9.45
CA HIS A 182 -14.87 10.90 -10.37
C HIS A 182 -13.34 10.89 -10.25
N PRO A 183 -12.59 11.38 -11.25
CA PRO A 183 -11.15 11.57 -11.15
C PRO A 183 -10.77 12.49 -9.98
N PRO A 184 -9.53 12.39 -9.46
CA PRO A 184 -9.00 13.37 -8.51
C PRO A 184 -9.01 14.77 -9.12
N VAL A 185 -9.19 15.79 -8.28
CA VAL A 185 -9.25 17.21 -8.72
C VAL A 185 -7.87 17.73 -9.15
N THR A 186 -6.81 17.14 -8.60
CA THR A 186 -5.42 17.42 -8.97
C THR A 186 -5.10 16.77 -10.30
N LYS A 187 -4.29 17.46 -11.13
CA LYS A 187 -3.84 16.89 -12.40
C LYS A 187 -3.12 15.58 -12.14
N SER A 188 -3.56 14.51 -12.80
CA SER A 188 -3.07 13.16 -12.56
C SER A 188 -2.96 12.38 -13.87
N LEU A 189 -2.31 11.21 -13.81
CA LEU A 189 -2.25 10.30 -14.96
C LEU A 189 -3.65 9.86 -15.42
N VAL A 190 -4.64 9.91 -14.53
CA VAL A 190 -6.05 9.57 -14.82
C VAL A 190 -6.66 10.53 -15.85
N ASP A 191 -6.17 11.76 -15.93
CA ASP A 191 -6.70 12.77 -16.88
C ASP A 191 -6.49 12.35 -18.34
N PHE A 192 -5.48 11.50 -18.60
CA PHE A 192 -5.19 10.97 -19.94
C PHE A 192 -5.94 9.66 -20.24
N MET A 193 -6.72 9.14 -19.30
CA MET A 193 -7.36 7.81 -19.39
C MET A 193 -8.83 7.85 -19.83
N GLY A 194 -9.36 9.04 -20.15
CA GLY A 194 -10.73 9.27 -20.61
C GLY A 194 -11.71 9.70 -19.51
N PRO A 195 -12.93 10.11 -19.87
CA PRO A 195 -13.93 10.55 -18.89
C PRO A 195 -14.47 9.37 -18.07
N TRP A 196 -15.14 9.66 -16.94
CA TRP A 196 -15.87 8.63 -16.20
C TRP A 196 -16.96 8.00 -17.09
N PRO A 197 -17.14 6.66 -17.10
CA PRO A 197 -16.44 5.63 -16.32
C PRO A 197 -15.23 5.00 -17.04
N TYR A 198 -14.84 5.49 -18.23
CA TYR A 198 -13.84 4.85 -19.09
C TYR A 198 -12.44 4.74 -18.46
N TYR A 199 -12.01 5.74 -17.68
CA TYR A 199 -10.71 5.66 -16.99
C TYR A 199 -10.65 4.51 -15.99
N ILE A 200 -11.78 4.05 -15.43
CA ILE A 200 -11.83 2.91 -14.51
C ILE A 200 -11.42 1.64 -15.25
N PHE A 201 -11.87 1.46 -16.49
CA PHE A 201 -11.45 0.34 -17.33
C PHE A 201 -9.98 0.44 -17.72
N SER A 202 -9.48 1.65 -18.00
CA SER A 202 -8.06 1.89 -18.26
C SER A 202 -7.20 1.52 -17.06
N LEU A 203 -7.59 1.95 -15.84
CA LEU A 203 -6.91 1.58 -14.59
C LEU A 203 -6.95 0.07 -14.34
N ALA A 204 -8.10 -0.57 -14.57
CA ALA A 204 -8.23 -2.02 -14.44
C ALA A 204 -7.32 -2.77 -15.43
N GLY A 205 -7.23 -2.30 -16.68
CA GLY A 205 -6.32 -2.85 -17.68
C GLY A 205 -4.85 -2.72 -17.30
N ILE A 206 -4.46 -1.56 -16.74
CA ILE A 206 -3.10 -1.32 -16.23
C ILE A 206 -2.80 -2.24 -15.05
N ASP A 207 -3.71 -2.37 -14.08
CA ASP A 207 -3.56 -3.26 -12.93
C ASP A 207 -3.39 -4.72 -13.36
N ILE A 208 -4.23 -5.20 -14.30
CA ILE A 208 -4.11 -6.53 -14.90
C ILE A 208 -2.75 -6.72 -15.56
N ALA A 209 -2.32 -5.77 -16.39
CA ALA A 209 -1.08 -5.88 -17.14
C ALA A 209 0.13 -5.95 -16.19
N ILE A 210 0.23 -5.00 -15.25
CA ILE A 210 1.33 -4.95 -14.28
C ILE A 210 1.32 -6.20 -13.39
N SER A 211 0.17 -6.57 -12.84
CA SER A 211 0.05 -7.76 -12.00
C SER A 211 0.41 -9.04 -12.74
N PHE A 212 0.05 -9.14 -14.02
CA PHE A 212 0.46 -10.25 -14.87
C PHE A 212 2.00 -10.30 -15.02
N PHE A 213 2.65 -9.17 -15.31
CA PHE A 213 4.12 -9.10 -15.38
C PHE A 213 4.79 -9.47 -14.05
N MET A 214 4.22 -9.03 -12.92
CA MET A 214 4.70 -9.40 -11.59
C MET A 214 4.56 -10.91 -11.32
N TYR A 215 3.51 -11.55 -11.85
CA TYR A 215 3.30 -12.99 -11.72
C TYR A 215 4.20 -13.84 -12.65
N LEU A 216 4.57 -13.32 -13.84
CA LEU A 216 5.29 -14.09 -14.87
C LEU A 216 6.53 -14.86 -14.37
N PRO A 217 7.44 -14.27 -13.56
CA PRO A 217 8.61 -14.98 -13.04
C PRO A 217 8.27 -16.24 -12.21
N PHE A 218 7.05 -16.31 -11.69
CA PHE A 218 6.60 -17.36 -10.77
C PHE A 218 5.70 -18.40 -11.44
N ARG A 219 5.37 -18.25 -12.73
CA ARG A 219 4.46 -19.15 -13.46
C ARG A 219 4.89 -20.62 -13.43
N ARG A 220 6.20 -20.88 -13.40
CA ARG A 220 6.77 -22.24 -13.42
C ARG A 220 6.97 -22.86 -12.03
N ASN A 221 6.84 -22.08 -10.95
CA ASN A 221 6.96 -22.61 -9.60
C ASN A 221 5.67 -23.32 -9.18
N LYS A 222 5.62 -24.64 -9.42
CA LYS A 222 4.55 -25.53 -8.94
C LYS A 222 4.68 -25.86 -7.45
N LYS A 223 4.74 -24.87 -6.55
CA LYS A 223 4.49 -25.07 -5.11
C LYS A 223 3.97 -23.79 -4.46
N SER A 224 2.65 -23.60 -4.52
CA SER A 224 1.88 -23.04 -3.40
C SER A 224 0.54 -23.77 -3.42
N LYS A 225 0.54 -24.97 -2.81
CA LYS A 225 -0.66 -25.49 -2.16
C LYS A 225 -0.67 -24.74 -0.85
N TYR A 226 -1.63 -23.86 -0.61
CA TYR A 226 -1.89 -23.24 0.70
C TYR A 226 -1.54 -24.24 1.81
N GLY A 227 -0.39 -24.05 2.45
CA GLY A 227 0.40 -25.15 3.02
C GLY A 227 0.76 -24.87 4.46
N SER A 228 0.16 -25.67 5.33
CA SER A 228 0.55 -25.97 6.71
C SER A 228 0.68 -24.79 7.68
N TRP A 229 -0.44 -24.44 8.31
CA TRP A 229 -0.53 -23.74 9.60
C TRP A 229 0.01 -24.57 10.79
N ARG A 230 1.12 -25.30 10.62
CA ARG A 230 1.75 -26.08 11.69
C ARG A 230 3.26 -26.23 11.45
N SER A 231 4.04 -25.28 11.97
CA SER A 231 4.94 -25.48 13.10
C SER A 231 5.86 -24.26 13.20
N TYR A 232 5.55 -23.40 14.17
CA TYR A 232 6.51 -22.50 14.81
C TYR A 232 6.46 -22.81 16.30
#